data_AF-A0A519EIP7-F1
#
_entry.id   AF-A0A519EIP7-F1
#
_cell.length_a   1.000
_cell.length_b   1.000
_cell.length_c   1.000
_cell.angle_alpha   90.00
_cell.angle_beta   90.00
_cell.angle_gamma   90.00
#
_symmetry.space_group_name_H-M   'P 1'
#
loop_
_entity.id
_entity.type
_entity.pdbx_description
1 polymer ?
#
loop_
_entity_poly.entity_id
_entity_poly.type
_entity_poly.pdbx_seq_one_letter_code
_entity_poly.pdbx_strand_id
1 'polypeptide(L)' 'MDLVIARPEGLYCPPGDFYIDPWKPVDRAVITHAHSDHARVGHG' A
#
# COMPACT_ATOMS: atom_id res chain seq x y z
N MET A 1 -16.21 -1.53 -11.21
CA MET A 1 -15.38 -0.61 -10.42
C MET A 1 -14.50 -1.46 -9.55
N ASP A 2 -13.19 -1.35 -9.73
CA ASP A 2 -12.25 -2.24 -9.07
C ASP A 2 -11.97 -1.73 -7.66
N LEU A 3 -12.09 -2.62 -6.67
CA LEU A 3 -11.83 -2.30 -5.27
C LEU A 3 -10.33 -2.32 -4.96
N VAL A 4 -9.62 -3.29 -5.56
CA VAL A 4 -8.19 -3.48 -5.42
C VAL A 4 -7.61 -3.87 -6.77
N ILE A 5 -6.52 -3.22 -7.16
CA ILE A 5 -5.74 -3.56 -8.36
C ILE A 5 -4.28 -3.78 -8.00
N ALA A 6 -3.61 -4.68 -8.71
CA ALA A 6 -2.18 -4.89 -8.57
C ALA A 6 -1.40 -3.80 -9.32
N ARG A 7 -0.35 -3.26 -8.69
CA ARG A 7 0.60 -2.32 -9.27
C ARG A 7 2.03 -2.71 -8.90
N PRO A 8 3.06 -2.15 -9.56
CA PRO A 8 4.46 -2.44 -9.23
C PRO A 8 4.88 -2.08 -7.80
N GLU A 9 4.14 -1.22 -7.10
CA GLU A 9 4.38 -0.80 -5.71
C GLU A 9 3.65 -1.67 -4.68
N GLY A 10 2.54 -2.31 -5.04
CA GLY A 10 1.67 -2.99 -4.10
C GLY A 10 0.23 -3.22 -4.59
N LEU A 11 -0.64 -3.53 -3.64
CA LEU A 11 -2.08 -3.55 -3.82
C LEU A 11 -2.63 -2.13 -3.66
N TYR A 12 -3.25 -1.58 -4.70
CA TYR A 12 -3.80 -0.22 -4.71
C TYR A 12 -5.33 -0.26 -4.65
N CYS A 13 -5.93 0.59 -3.81
CA CYS A 13 -7.36 0.79 -3.69
C CYS A 13 -7.77 2.12 -4.35
N PRO A 14 -8.29 2.12 -5.60
CA PRO A 14 -8.69 3.36 -6.26
C PRO A 14 -9.76 4.18 -5.51
N PRO A 15 -10.80 3.57 -4.90
CA PRO A 15 -11.80 4.33 -4.15
C PRO A 15 -11.24 5.03 -2.90
N GLY A 16 -10.22 4.44 -2.28
CA GLY A 16 -9.61 4.96 -1.05
C GLY A 16 -8.35 5.79 -1.29
N ASP A 17 -7.80 5.75 -2.50
CA ASP A 17 -6.54 6.43 -2.88
C ASP A 17 -5.41 6.10 -1.90
N PHE A 18 -5.17 4.80 -1.68
CA PHE A 18 -4.08 4.29 -0.85
C PHE A 18 -3.57 2.93 -1.35
N TYR A 19 -2.38 2.57 -0.90
CA TYR A 19 -1.83 1.22 -1.03
C TYR A 19 -1.97 0.43 0.27
N ILE A 20 -2.22 -0.87 0.17
CA ILE A 20 -2.27 -1.81 1.28
C ILE A 20 -0.95 -2.56 1.30
N ASP A 21 -0.23 -2.48 2.41
CA ASP A 21 1.06 -3.16 2.62
C ASP A 21 2.01 -3.12 1.42
N PRO A 22 2.29 -1.91 0.87
CA PRO A 22 3.12 -1.77 -0.32
C PRO A 22 4.55 -2.24 -0.06
N TRP A 23 5.15 -2.90 -1.06
CA TRP A 23 6.54 -3.34 -0.99
C TRP A 23 7.52 -2.27 -1.48
N LYS A 24 7.04 -1.18 -2.11
CA LYS A 24 7.81 0.03 -2.48
C LYS A 24 7.29 1.28 -1.75
N PRO A 25 8.11 2.34 -1.60
CA PRO A 25 7.66 3.66 -1.16
C PRO A 25 6.47 4.18 -1.97
N VAL A 26 5.51 4.80 -1.28
CA VAL A 26 4.29 5.40 -1.84
C VAL A 26 3.79 6.51 -0.90
N ASP A 27 3.01 7.44 -1.44
CA ASP A 27 2.51 8.60 -0.69
C ASP A 27 1.52 8.21 0.43
N ARG A 28 0.62 7.24 0.18
CA ARG A 28 -0.38 6.80 1.17
C ARG A 28 -0.38 5.30 1.36
N ALA A 29 0.26 4.84 2.44
CA ALA A 29 0.30 3.43 2.83
C ALA A 29 -0.64 3.17 4.03
N VAL A 30 -1.52 2.19 3.88
CA VAL A 30 -2.26 1.56 4.97
C VAL A 30 -1.52 0.28 5.34
N ILE A 31 -0.99 0.24 6.55
CA ILE A 31 -0.29 -0.92 7.10
C ILE A 31 -1.30 -1.76 7.88
N THR A 32 -1.51 -3.01 7.46
CA THR A 32 -2.53 -3.88 8.06
C THR A 32 -2.16 -4.28 9.49
N HIS A 33 -0.88 -4.50 9.75
CA HIS A 33 -0.33 -4.82 11.07
C HIS A 33 1.17 -4.52 11.16
N ALA A 34 1.69 -4.36 12.37
CA ALA A 34 3.03 -3.85 12.63
C ALA A 34 4.13 -4.94 12.57
N HIS A 35 4.20 -5.68 11.45
CA HIS A 35 5.36 -6.52 11.13
C HIS A 35 6.27 -5.84 10.10
N SER A 36 7.55 -6.17 10.15
CA SER A 36 8.59 -5.51 9.33
C SER A 36 8.47 -5.81 7.83
N ASP A 37 7.81 -6.89 7.44
CA ASP A 37 7.52 -7.23 6.04
C ASP A 37 6.43 -6.34 5.43
N HIS A 38 5.55 -5.77 6.27
CA HIS A 38 4.50 -4.81 5.90
C HIS A 38 4.94 -3.35 6.11
N ALA A 39 5.51 -3.02 7.28
CA ALA A 39 5.86 -1.66 7.69
C ALA A 39 7.25 -1.22 7.19
N ARG A 40 7.36 -0.95 5.89
CA ARG A 40 8.62 -0.51 5.25
C ARG A 40 8.84 1.00 5.40
N VAL A 41 10.09 1.43 5.37
CA VAL A 41 10.45 2.86 5.43
C VAL A 41 10.27 3.54 4.07
N GLY A 42 10.05 4.86 4.08
CA GLY A 42 9.98 5.69 2.88
C GLY A 42 8.57 6.01 2.38
N HIS A 43 7.52 5.57 3.07
CA HIS A 43 6.16 6.06 2.82
C HIS A 43 5.99 7.50 3.38
N GLY A 44 5.23 8.35 2.68
CA GLY A 44 4.96 9.73 3.09
C GLY A 44 4.89 10.69 1.92
#